data_AF-A0A354UZM6-F1
#
_entry.id   AF-A0A354UZM6-F1
#
_cell.length_a   1.000
_cell.length_b   1.000
_cell.length_c   1.000
_cell.angle_alpha   90.00
_cell.angle_beta   90.00
_cell.angle_gamma   90.00
#
_symmetry.space_group_name_H-M   'P 1'
#
loop_
_entity.id
_entity.type
_entity.pdbx_description
1 polymer ?
#
loop_
_entity_poly.entity_id
_entity_poly.type
_entity_poly.pdbx_seq_one_letter_code
_entity_poly.pdbx_strand_id
1 'polypeptide(L)'
;MEYNRSISDAFMNDLICGILSPLLGRVKEDHTLMLALRGSYINIYYRGGSILKITEDSTKKIEQQPSYEIGFDSEYHRASSSLPITFPTTVSSDEDVKQLVGVIPNLKYAMDRFFAKKNKSEREFQQLIVRENNLSPIANETEYFIVDIELAGVLPNARFDMLAVRWLSHERRTRSALVPVLIEVKYGNHALDGDAGLIKHLEDAYTLRENPQSWQNLLKGLHCHLAQLKLLDLLKFNSSSAVPELLLHPTATPELIFLLADYNPRSDKLLGILPKFDAALKSRDPQDSQEKLFDVRFFQASFAGYGMHHVSMLNPTAFATLAQKLYQTNGTTKEYEKRDLMPDQITFDDCCRIILEQGATRHERVGPETSNYRRDLLALLNTEFEIDWSDDHDFSQNEGLPAIAATMPGIYPRFVSPFSGWMEYTPVKGEEEIWHKHMDKLSAAGRDVEQCWVALFRDLLLLRWPAAAHRTTCWTRLRALGLVEPQCDLDDF
;
A
#
# COMPACT_ATOMS: atom_id res chain seq x y z
N MET A 1 -13.91 30.26 1.16
CA MET A 1 -14.38 29.40 2.26
C MET A 1 -13.18 29.05 3.13
N GLU A 2 -13.36 28.92 4.43
CA GLU A 2 -12.26 28.66 5.37
C GLU A 2 -12.46 27.27 5.99
N TYR A 3 -11.43 26.43 5.90
CA TYR A 3 -11.38 25.19 6.66
C TYR A 3 -11.08 25.53 8.13
N ASN A 4 -12.13 25.67 8.92
CA ASN A 4 -12.04 25.91 10.35
C ASN A 4 -12.73 24.79 11.13
N ARG A 5 -11.93 23.80 11.53
CA ARG A 5 -12.39 22.68 12.39
C ARG A 5 -11.98 22.86 13.84
N SER A 6 -11.07 23.78 14.14
CA SER A 6 -10.58 24.01 15.49
C SER A 6 -11.67 24.61 16.38
N ILE A 7 -11.84 24.03 17.56
CA ILE A 7 -12.78 24.52 18.57
C ILE A 7 -12.13 25.64 19.41
N SER A 8 -12.94 26.39 20.16
CA SER A 8 -12.45 27.48 21.01
C SER A 8 -11.57 26.95 22.16
N ASP A 9 -10.68 27.81 22.69
CA ASP A 9 -9.84 27.44 23.84
C ASP A 9 -10.67 27.09 25.09
N ALA A 10 -11.82 27.74 25.26
CA ALA A 10 -12.75 27.42 26.33
C ALA A 10 -13.31 25.99 26.18
N PHE A 11 -13.75 25.63 24.97
CA PHE A 11 -14.24 24.29 24.68
C PHE A 11 -13.12 23.23 24.81
N MET A 12 -11.89 23.54 24.39
CA MET A 12 -10.72 22.69 24.63
C MET A 12 -10.46 22.46 26.13
N ASN A 13 -10.47 23.53 26.94
CA ASN A 13 -10.23 23.43 28.38
C ASN A 13 -11.31 22.59 29.05
N ASP A 14 -12.58 22.73 28.66
CA ASP A 14 -13.66 21.92 29.20
C ASP A 14 -13.54 20.44 28.86
N LEU A 15 -13.01 20.10 27.68
CA LEU A 15 -12.70 18.71 27.32
C LEU A 15 -11.49 18.15 28.09
N ILE A 16 -10.47 18.96 28.34
CA ILE A 16 -9.24 18.49 28.99
C ILE A 16 -9.47 18.32 30.50
N CYS A 17 -9.96 19.35 31.17
CA CYS A 17 -10.05 19.39 32.64
C CYS A 17 -11.34 20.01 33.20
N GLY A 18 -12.27 20.46 32.36
CA GLY A 18 -13.57 20.97 32.81
C GLY A 18 -14.72 19.98 32.69
N ILE A 19 -15.92 20.51 32.48
CA ILE A 19 -17.18 19.75 32.57
C ILE A 19 -17.31 18.62 31.54
N LEU A 20 -16.63 18.71 30.39
CA LEU A 20 -16.67 17.68 29.34
C LEU A 20 -15.55 16.63 29.47
N SER A 21 -14.66 16.76 30.45
CA SER A 21 -13.56 15.82 30.68
C SER A 21 -14.02 14.37 30.87
N PRO A 22 -15.12 14.07 31.61
CA PRO A 22 -15.64 12.70 31.71
C PRO A 22 -16.05 12.10 30.36
N LEU A 23 -16.54 12.94 29.44
CA LEU A 23 -16.92 12.51 28.10
C LEU A 23 -15.70 12.23 27.22
N LEU A 24 -14.66 13.07 27.28
CA LEU A 24 -13.39 12.80 26.61
C LEU A 24 -12.76 11.50 27.14
N GLY A 25 -12.77 11.30 28.46
CA GLY A 25 -12.33 10.05 29.10
C GLY A 25 -13.07 8.84 28.53
N ARG A 26 -14.40 8.92 28.43
CA ARG A 26 -15.21 7.85 27.83
C ARG A 26 -14.84 7.56 26.37
N VAL A 27 -14.56 8.58 25.56
CA VAL A 27 -14.13 8.38 24.15
C VAL A 27 -12.77 7.66 24.09
N LYS A 28 -11.84 7.99 24.99
CA LYS A 28 -10.52 7.34 25.04
C LYS A 28 -10.60 5.88 25.49
N GLU A 29 -11.51 5.57 26.42
CA GLU A 29 -11.73 4.22 26.93
C GLU A 29 -12.49 3.32 25.93
N ASP A 30 -13.48 3.86 25.23
CA ASP A 30 -14.29 3.10 24.26
C ASP A 30 -13.73 3.26 22.84
N HIS A 31 -12.83 2.35 22.44
CA HIS A 31 -12.18 2.36 21.12
C HIS A 31 -13.13 2.20 19.91
N THR A 32 -14.44 2.07 20.13
CA THR A 32 -15.45 2.11 19.06
C THR A 32 -16.00 3.51 18.82
N LEU A 33 -15.64 4.48 19.67
CA LEU A 33 -16.01 5.89 19.52
C LEU A 33 -14.88 6.69 18.87
N MET A 34 -15.25 7.76 18.18
CA MET A 34 -14.29 8.69 17.58
C MET A 34 -14.80 10.12 17.76
N LEU A 35 -14.00 10.98 18.38
CA LEU A 35 -14.30 12.40 18.51
C LEU A 35 -13.72 13.18 17.32
N ALA A 36 -14.52 14.03 16.69
CA ALA A 36 -14.07 14.94 15.64
C ALA A 36 -14.46 16.38 15.94
N LEU A 37 -13.53 17.30 15.71
CA LEU A 37 -13.71 18.73 15.91
C LEU A 37 -14.36 19.36 14.66
N ARG A 38 -15.30 20.28 14.86
CA ARG A 38 -16.12 20.86 13.79
C ARG A 38 -16.27 22.39 13.92
N GLY A 39 -15.31 23.05 14.57
CA GLY A 39 -15.30 24.50 14.74
C GLY A 39 -16.17 24.95 15.91
N SER A 40 -17.48 25.08 15.71
CA SER A 40 -18.42 25.49 16.78
C SER A 40 -19.05 24.32 17.55
N TYR A 41 -18.76 23.09 17.13
CA TYR A 41 -19.27 21.88 17.76
C TYR A 41 -18.22 20.76 17.67
N ILE A 42 -18.46 19.69 18.42
CA ILE A 42 -17.80 18.40 18.24
C ILE A 42 -18.85 17.34 17.87
N ASN A 43 -18.42 16.34 17.12
CA ASN A 43 -19.19 15.13 16.91
C ASN A 43 -18.46 13.95 17.55
N ILE A 44 -19.19 13.09 18.22
CA ILE A 44 -18.75 11.74 18.57
C ILE A 44 -19.40 10.79 17.57
N TYR A 45 -18.60 9.92 16.97
CA TYR A 45 -19.04 8.93 15.99
C TYR A 45 -19.02 7.52 16.56
N TYR A 46 -19.98 6.71 16.12
CA TYR A 46 -20.05 5.27 16.32
C TYR A 46 -20.49 4.63 15.00
N ARG A 47 -19.69 3.67 14.49
CA ARG A 47 -19.91 2.97 13.21
C ARG A 47 -20.17 3.91 12.03
N GLY A 48 -19.42 5.03 11.98
CA GLY A 48 -19.51 6.03 10.91
C GLY A 48 -20.72 6.97 10.99
N GLY A 49 -21.55 6.88 12.03
CA GLY A 49 -22.64 7.82 12.29
C GLY A 49 -22.36 8.69 13.52
N SER A 50 -22.86 9.93 13.53
CA SER A 50 -22.79 10.79 14.72
C SER A 50 -23.72 10.24 15.81
N ILE A 51 -23.14 9.74 16.90
CA ILE A 51 -23.89 9.29 18.08
C ILE A 51 -24.23 10.47 18.99
N LEU A 52 -23.38 11.50 19.03
CA LEU A 52 -23.63 12.74 19.75
C LEU A 52 -23.05 13.90 18.94
N LYS A 53 -23.82 14.99 18.85
CA LYS A 53 -23.34 16.31 18.42
C LYS A 53 -23.41 17.24 19.62
N ILE A 54 -22.32 17.94 19.92
CA ILE A 54 -22.21 18.78 21.11
C ILE A 54 -21.79 20.16 20.65
N THR A 55 -22.69 21.13 20.77
CA THR A 55 -22.51 22.49 20.23
C THR A 55 -22.27 23.47 21.38
N GLU A 56 -21.24 24.31 21.25
CA GLU A 56 -20.99 25.38 22.21
C GLU A 56 -22.09 26.45 22.07
N ASP A 57 -22.83 26.74 23.15
CA ASP A 57 -23.83 27.80 23.13
C ASP A 57 -23.15 29.17 23.22
N SER A 58 -22.87 29.77 22.06
CA SER A 58 -22.23 31.07 21.96
C SER A 58 -23.08 32.23 22.50
N THR A 59 -24.38 32.02 22.75
CA THR A 59 -25.31 33.10 23.17
C THR A 59 -25.29 33.33 24.68
N LYS A 60 -24.81 32.36 25.47
CA LYS A 60 -24.75 32.44 26.94
C LYS A 60 -23.39 32.88 27.50
N LYS A 61 -22.46 33.28 26.63
CA LYS A 61 -21.09 33.69 26.98
C LYS A 61 -20.97 34.88 27.93
N ILE A 62 -22.06 35.58 28.22
CA ILE A 62 -21.97 36.86 28.93
C ILE A 62 -21.94 36.67 30.45
N GLU A 63 -22.63 35.73 31.10
CA GLU A 63 -22.71 35.80 32.58
C GLU A 63 -22.79 34.52 33.45
N GLN A 64 -22.86 33.29 32.95
CA GLN A 64 -22.81 32.11 33.84
C GLN A 64 -22.60 30.78 33.10
N GLN A 65 -21.54 30.06 33.52
CA GLN A 65 -21.16 28.66 33.22
C GLN A 65 -21.24 28.18 31.75
N PRO A 66 -20.19 27.47 31.25
CA PRO A 66 -20.23 26.91 29.90
C PRO A 66 -21.42 25.94 29.78
N SER A 67 -22.21 26.11 28.72
CA SER A 67 -23.40 25.33 28.43
C SER A 67 -23.29 24.74 27.02
N TYR A 68 -23.60 23.46 26.90
CA TYR A 68 -23.45 22.72 25.66
C TYR A 68 -24.78 22.09 25.22
N GLU A 69 -25.19 22.33 23.99
CA GLU A 69 -26.37 21.68 23.42
C GLU A 69 -26.04 20.29 22.89
N ILE A 70 -26.87 19.31 23.23
CA ILE A 70 -26.68 17.91 22.89
C ILE A 70 -27.69 17.48 21.83
N GLY A 71 -27.18 17.01 20.69
CA GLY A 71 -27.96 16.46 19.59
C GLY A 71 -27.74 14.96 19.41
N PHE A 72 -28.83 14.23 19.17
CA PHE A 72 -28.85 12.85 18.70
C PHE A 72 -29.84 12.74 17.55
N ASP A 73 -29.49 12.03 16.47
CA ASP A 73 -30.36 11.91 15.31
C ASP A 73 -31.59 11.03 15.63
N SER A 74 -32.77 11.65 15.51
CA SER A 74 -34.07 11.01 15.75
C SER A 74 -34.32 9.80 14.84
N GLU A 75 -33.67 9.69 13.68
CA GLU A 75 -33.77 8.53 12.78
C GLU A 75 -33.25 7.25 13.46
N TYR A 76 -32.16 7.34 14.23
CA TYR A 76 -31.64 6.21 14.99
C TYR A 76 -32.61 5.79 16.09
N HIS A 77 -33.23 6.76 16.75
CA HIS A 77 -34.23 6.51 17.78
C HIS A 77 -35.48 5.83 17.22
N ARG A 78 -36.00 6.28 16.06
CA ARG A 78 -37.17 5.68 15.39
C ARG A 78 -36.96 4.21 15.01
N ALA A 79 -35.74 3.80 14.67
CA ALA A 79 -35.42 2.41 14.39
C ALA A 79 -35.39 1.50 15.64
N SER A 80 -35.27 2.10 16.83
CA SER A 80 -35.19 1.45 18.14
C SER A 80 -36.48 1.61 18.95
N SER A 81 -37.65 1.66 18.29
CA SER A 81 -39.01 1.91 18.82
C SER A 81 -39.41 1.20 20.13
N SER A 82 -38.63 0.24 20.62
CA SER A 82 -38.81 -0.49 21.87
C SER A 82 -38.09 0.11 23.10
N LEU A 83 -37.27 1.16 22.98
CA LEU A 83 -36.55 1.76 24.12
C LEU A 83 -36.71 3.29 24.14
N PRO A 84 -37.41 3.86 25.14
CA PRO A 84 -37.33 5.30 25.40
C PRO A 84 -35.91 5.63 25.88
N ILE A 85 -35.18 6.44 25.10
CA ILE A 85 -33.84 6.88 25.47
C ILE A 85 -33.96 8.33 25.92
N THR A 86 -33.78 8.55 27.21
CA THR A 86 -33.76 9.88 27.82
C THR A 86 -32.32 10.27 28.13
N PHE A 87 -31.93 11.46 27.73
CA PHE A 87 -30.62 12.04 27.98
C PHE A 87 -30.76 13.56 28.13
N PRO A 88 -29.83 14.23 28.82
CA PRO A 88 -29.86 15.68 28.92
C PRO A 88 -29.65 16.31 27.54
N THR A 89 -30.55 17.21 27.15
CA THR A 89 -30.44 17.99 25.90
C THR A 89 -29.44 19.15 26.03
N THR A 90 -29.03 19.46 27.26
CA THR A 90 -28.03 20.48 27.57
C THR A 90 -27.13 19.96 28.68
N VAL A 91 -25.82 20.18 28.56
CA VAL A 91 -24.84 19.91 29.62
C VAL A 91 -24.36 21.23 30.19
N SER A 92 -24.59 21.43 31.48
CA SER A 92 -24.19 22.62 32.23
C SER A 92 -23.67 22.30 33.64
N SER A 93 -23.82 21.05 34.09
CA SER A 93 -23.26 20.54 35.35
C SER A 93 -22.57 19.17 35.19
N ASP A 94 -21.78 18.80 36.19
CA ASP A 94 -21.14 17.48 36.29
C ASP A 94 -22.15 16.32 36.31
N GLU A 95 -23.38 16.57 36.78
CA GLU A 95 -24.44 15.55 36.79
C GLU A 95 -24.97 15.31 35.38
N ASP A 96 -25.14 16.38 34.58
CA ASP A 96 -25.58 16.27 33.19
C ASP A 96 -24.60 15.44 32.36
N VAL A 97 -23.28 15.71 32.48
CA VAL A 97 -22.28 14.95 31.70
C VAL A 97 -22.21 13.49 32.13
N LYS A 98 -22.40 13.19 33.43
CA LYS A 98 -22.44 11.79 33.91
C LYS A 98 -23.64 11.04 33.35
N GLN A 99 -24.82 11.67 33.33
CA GLN A 99 -26.00 11.10 32.71
C GLN A 99 -25.80 10.90 31.20
N LEU A 100 -25.17 11.87 30.53
CA LEU A 100 -24.86 11.76 29.10
C LEU A 100 -23.91 10.59 28.81
N VAL A 101 -22.83 10.44 29.58
CA VAL A 101 -21.90 9.31 29.45
C VAL A 101 -22.61 7.98 29.72
N GLY A 102 -23.46 7.93 30.74
CA GLY A 102 -24.23 6.74 31.12
C GLY A 102 -25.21 6.26 30.05
N VAL A 103 -25.70 7.15 29.18
CA VAL A 103 -26.66 6.79 28.12
C VAL A 103 -26.00 6.27 26.83
N ILE A 104 -24.69 6.46 26.66
CA ILE A 104 -23.97 6.06 25.43
C ILE A 104 -24.23 4.61 25.02
N PRO A 105 -24.21 3.59 25.90
CA PRO A 105 -24.53 2.21 25.52
C PRO A 105 -25.91 2.05 24.86
N ASN A 106 -26.92 2.77 25.36
CA ASN A 106 -28.28 2.74 24.80
C ASN A 106 -28.34 3.44 23.44
N LEU A 107 -27.61 4.54 23.27
CA LEU A 107 -27.49 5.23 21.99
C LEU A 107 -26.78 4.33 20.94
N LYS A 108 -25.72 3.60 21.35
CA LYS A 108 -25.04 2.61 20.50
C LYS A 108 -26.01 1.52 20.05
N TYR A 109 -26.78 0.96 20.99
CA TYR A 109 -27.79 -0.05 20.66
C TYR A 109 -28.83 0.46 19.64
N ALA A 110 -29.31 1.69 19.79
CA ALA A 110 -30.23 2.29 18.83
C ALA A 110 -29.61 2.44 17.43
N MET A 111 -28.35 2.86 17.37
CA MET A 111 -27.60 2.94 16.12
C MET A 111 -27.34 1.56 15.50
N ASP A 112 -27.03 0.54 16.30
CA ASP A 112 -26.84 -0.84 15.81
C ASP A 112 -28.11 -1.39 15.16
N ARG A 113 -29.26 -1.14 15.79
CA ARG A 113 -30.59 -1.47 15.24
C ARG A 113 -30.87 -0.75 13.92
N PHE A 114 -30.46 0.51 13.81
CA PHE A 114 -30.61 1.29 12.59
C PHE A 114 -29.68 0.77 11.48
N PHE A 115 -28.40 0.59 11.78
CA PHE A 115 -27.40 0.17 10.80
C PHE A 115 -27.62 -1.26 10.33
N ALA A 116 -28.14 -2.16 11.17
CA ALA A 116 -28.57 -3.49 10.75
C ALA A 116 -29.57 -3.48 9.58
N LYS A 117 -30.32 -2.37 9.39
CA LYS A 117 -31.25 -2.17 8.27
C LYS A 117 -30.68 -1.27 7.18
N LYS A 118 -29.87 -0.28 7.54
CA LYS A 118 -29.31 0.75 6.66
C LYS A 118 -27.79 0.80 6.80
N ASN A 119 -27.11 -0.20 6.25
CA ASN A 119 -25.65 -0.28 6.31
C ASN A 119 -25.00 0.94 5.65
N LYS A 120 -23.98 1.50 6.31
CA LYS A 120 -23.13 2.59 5.79
C LYS A 120 -21.66 2.20 5.90
N SER A 121 -21.32 1.05 5.32
CA SER A 121 -20.01 0.40 5.48
C SER A 121 -18.84 1.35 5.20
N GLU A 122 -18.89 2.15 4.14
CA GLU A 122 -17.81 3.11 3.82
C GLU A 122 -17.50 4.07 4.98
N ARG A 123 -18.52 4.62 5.64
CA ARG A 123 -18.33 5.51 6.81
C ARG A 123 -17.83 4.76 8.04
N GLU A 124 -18.26 3.52 8.23
CA GLU A 124 -17.74 2.66 9.28
C GLU A 124 -16.25 2.39 9.05
N PHE A 125 -15.84 2.12 7.80
CA PHE A 125 -14.44 1.94 7.42
C PHE A 125 -13.60 3.22 7.59
N GLN A 126 -14.12 4.40 7.26
CA GLN A 126 -13.45 5.68 7.56
C GLN A 126 -13.11 5.79 9.05
N GLN A 127 -14.07 5.45 9.93
CA GLN A 127 -13.84 5.45 11.38
C GLN A 127 -12.83 4.37 11.81
N LEU A 128 -12.88 3.18 11.23
CA LEU A 128 -11.91 2.12 11.50
C LEU A 128 -10.49 2.55 11.13
N ILE A 129 -10.31 3.20 9.98
CA ILE A 129 -9.01 3.72 9.53
C ILE A 129 -8.46 4.72 10.54
N VAL A 130 -9.28 5.64 11.06
CA VAL A 130 -8.88 6.58 12.12
C VAL A 130 -8.41 5.82 13.35
N ARG A 131 -9.19 4.83 13.82
CA ARG A 131 -8.83 4.03 15.00
C ARG A 131 -7.48 3.34 14.84
N GLU A 132 -7.29 2.64 13.72
CA GLU A 132 -6.07 1.88 13.47
C GLU A 132 -4.82 2.77 13.45
N ASN A 133 -4.94 3.97 12.87
CA ASN A 133 -3.82 4.88 12.66
C ASN A 133 -3.58 5.87 13.82
N ASN A 134 -4.57 6.13 14.66
CA ASN A 134 -4.44 7.14 15.71
C ASN A 134 -4.39 6.58 17.12
N LEU A 135 -5.11 5.50 17.43
CA LEU A 135 -5.35 5.10 18.84
C LEU A 135 -5.18 3.60 19.11
N SER A 136 -5.01 2.78 18.08
CA SER A 136 -4.80 1.33 18.25
C SER A 136 -3.48 1.00 18.97
N PRO A 137 -3.30 -0.25 19.44
CA PRO A 137 -2.01 -0.70 19.95
C PRO A 137 -0.84 -0.46 18.99
N ILE A 138 -1.09 -0.58 17.67
CA ILE A 138 -0.10 -0.39 16.60
C ILE A 138 -0.06 1.03 16.03
N ALA A 139 -0.89 1.97 16.49
CA ALA A 139 -0.94 3.34 15.94
C ALA A 139 0.41 4.07 15.99
N ASN A 140 1.29 3.66 16.90
CA ASN A 140 2.64 4.21 16.96
C ASN A 140 3.57 3.66 15.85
N GLU A 141 3.24 2.52 15.26
CA GLU A 141 3.97 1.88 14.16
C GLU A 141 3.47 2.33 12.79
N THR A 142 2.30 2.96 12.73
CA THR A 142 1.76 3.54 11.49
C THR A 142 2.46 4.85 11.16
N GLU A 143 2.38 5.25 9.90
CA GLU A 143 3.08 6.44 9.39
C GLU A 143 2.12 7.52 8.88
N TYR A 144 0.81 7.27 9.00
CA TYR A 144 -0.25 8.17 8.61
C TYR A 144 -1.12 8.42 9.84
N PHE A 145 -1.45 9.68 10.11
CA PHE A 145 -2.30 10.09 11.22
C PHE A 145 -3.48 10.86 10.68
N ILE A 146 -4.69 10.39 10.97
CA ILE A 146 -5.92 10.98 10.45
C ILE A 146 -6.31 12.18 11.32
N VAL A 147 -6.55 13.32 10.67
CA VAL A 147 -6.91 14.58 11.34
C VAL A 147 -8.40 14.86 11.22
N ASP A 148 -9.01 14.60 10.06
CA ASP A 148 -10.46 14.78 9.88
C ASP A 148 -11.05 13.68 8.99
N ILE A 149 -12.35 13.44 9.16
CA ILE A 149 -13.18 12.68 8.22
C ILE A 149 -14.32 13.55 7.72
N GLU A 150 -14.88 13.24 6.56
CA GLU A 150 -15.96 14.01 5.95
C GLU A 150 -15.56 15.50 5.75
N LEU A 151 -14.36 15.74 5.22
CA LEU A 151 -13.81 17.08 4.96
C LEU A 151 -14.69 17.82 3.96
N ALA A 152 -15.36 18.88 4.43
CA ALA A 152 -16.24 19.72 3.62
C ALA A 152 -15.90 21.21 3.85
N GLY A 153 -16.37 22.08 2.94
CA GLY A 153 -16.19 23.54 3.06
C GLY A 153 -14.82 24.06 2.59
N VAL A 154 -14.01 23.19 1.97
CA VAL A 154 -12.74 23.57 1.32
C VAL A 154 -12.94 24.02 -0.13
N LEU A 155 -13.94 23.44 -0.80
CA LEU A 155 -14.40 23.80 -2.13
C LEU A 155 -15.95 23.80 -2.16
N PRO A 156 -16.57 24.55 -3.08
CA PRO A 156 -18.02 24.47 -3.28
C PRO A 156 -18.42 23.07 -3.71
N ASN A 157 -19.38 22.46 -3.00
CA ASN A 157 -19.99 21.16 -3.34
C ASN A 157 -19.04 19.95 -3.40
N ALA A 158 -17.76 20.11 -3.03
CA ALA A 158 -16.83 18.99 -2.89
C ALA A 158 -16.72 18.57 -1.42
N ARG A 159 -16.57 17.27 -1.23
CA ARG A 159 -16.32 16.67 0.08
C ARG A 159 -15.31 15.54 -0.12
N PHE A 160 -14.24 15.58 0.67
CA PHE A 160 -13.24 14.53 0.71
C PHE A 160 -13.51 13.63 1.91
N ASP A 161 -13.17 12.36 1.80
CA ASP A 161 -13.46 11.42 2.88
C ASP A 161 -12.58 11.63 4.10
N MET A 162 -11.28 11.86 3.93
CA MET A 162 -10.38 12.04 5.06
C MET A 162 -9.25 13.03 4.76
N LEU A 163 -8.81 13.71 5.82
CA LEU A 163 -7.62 14.56 5.85
C LEU A 163 -6.65 13.98 6.87
N ALA A 164 -5.39 13.88 6.51
CA ALA A 164 -4.36 13.25 7.31
C ALA A 164 -3.00 13.96 7.16
N VAL A 165 -2.03 13.50 7.96
CA VAL A 165 -0.61 13.81 7.77
C VAL A 165 0.20 12.52 7.70
N ARG A 166 1.20 12.47 6.82
CA ARG A 166 2.24 11.44 6.84
C ARG A 166 3.39 11.90 7.72
N TRP A 167 3.88 10.99 8.56
CA TRP A 167 5.08 11.16 9.36
C TRP A 167 5.84 9.83 9.49
N LEU A 168 6.92 9.68 8.73
CA LEU A 168 7.67 8.42 8.73
C LEU A 168 8.37 8.23 10.06
N SER A 169 8.54 6.97 10.48
CA SER A 169 9.12 6.66 11.79
C SER A 169 10.51 7.27 11.98
N HIS A 170 11.34 7.29 10.94
CA HIS A 170 12.68 7.89 10.97
C HIS A 170 12.68 9.43 10.96
N GLU A 171 11.58 10.07 10.54
CA GLU A 171 11.42 11.52 10.49
C GLU A 171 10.93 12.12 11.83
N ARG A 172 10.55 11.30 12.81
CA ARG A 172 9.93 11.77 14.08
C ARG A 172 10.86 12.56 15.01
N ARG A 173 12.14 12.63 14.66
CA ARG A 173 13.13 13.47 15.34
C ARG A 173 13.40 14.78 14.59
N THR A 174 12.90 14.90 13.37
CA THR A 174 13.10 16.05 12.49
C THR A 174 11.91 17.00 12.64
N ARG A 175 12.21 18.29 12.79
CA ARG A 175 11.18 19.33 12.81
C ARG A 175 10.63 19.54 11.39
N SER A 176 9.35 19.89 11.29
CA SER A 176 8.71 20.24 10.02
C SER A 176 8.77 19.13 8.97
N ALA A 177 8.54 17.88 9.37
CA ALA A 177 8.59 16.73 8.48
C ALA A 177 7.22 16.23 8.00
N LEU A 178 6.11 16.79 8.53
CA LEU A 178 4.78 16.28 8.23
C LEU A 178 4.35 16.63 6.80
N VAL A 179 3.85 15.64 6.06
CA VAL A 179 3.31 15.85 4.72
C VAL A 179 1.79 15.81 4.75
N PRO A 180 1.07 16.81 4.21
CA PRO A 180 -0.39 16.78 4.12
C PRO A 180 -0.88 15.65 3.21
N VAL A 181 -1.96 14.99 3.61
CA VAL A 181 -2.54 13.85 2.87
C VAL A 181 -4.05 14.01 2.76
N LEU A 182 -4.58 13.89 1.54
CA LEU A 182 -6.01 13.67 1.28
C LEU A 182 -6.24 12.19 1.03
N ILE A 183 -7.29 11.61 1.62
CA ILE A 183 -7.64 10.20 1.43
C ILE A 183 -9.08 10.09 0.96
N GLU A 184 -9.29 9.34 -0.11
CA GLU A 184 -10.58 8.96 -0.66
C GLU A 184 -10.82 7.47 -0.40
N VAL A 185 -11.94 7.11 0.22
CA VAL A 185 -12.23 5.72 0.63
C VAL A 185 -13.35 5.17 -0.23
N LYS A 186 -13.09 4.09 -0.97
CA LYS A 186 -14.12 3.37 -1.73
C LYS A 186 -14.38 1.99 -1.13
N TYR A 187 -15.62 1.73 -0.75
CA TYR A 187 -16.03 0.42 -0.24
C TYR A 187 -16.66 -0.47 -1.32
N GLY A 188 -16.04 -1.61 -1.60
CA GLY A 188 -16.51 -2.58 -2.59
C GLY A 188 -16.53 -2.06 -4.03
N ASN A 189 -17.23 -2.77 -4.93
CA ASN A 189 -17.18 -2.51 -6.38
C ASN A 189 -18.16 -1.43 -6.88
N HIS A 190 -19.12 -1.02 -6.06
CA HIS A 190 -20.19 -0.09 -6.47
C HIS A 190 -19.82 1.37 -6.27
N ALA A 191 -18.74 1.66 -5.54
CA ALA A 191 -18.33 3.01 -5.18
C ALA A 191 -17.26 3.59 -6.14
N LEU A 192 -16.90 2.89 -7.21
CA LEU A 192 -15.76 3.25 -8.08
C LEU A 192 -16.16 4.19 -9.24
N ASP A 193 -17.40 4.13 -9.70
CA ASP A 193 -17.94 4.85 -10.86
C ASP A 193 -19.07 5.85 -10.50
N GLY A 194 -19.55 6.60 -11.50
CA GLY A 194 -20.65 7.57 -11.36
C GLY A 194 -20.23 8.96 -10.86
N ASP A 195 -21.21 9.73 -10.39
CA ASP A 195 -21.08 11.14 -10.00
C ASP A 195 -20.21 11.38 -8.75
N ALA A 196 -19.68 10.32 -8.13
CA ALA A 196 -18.74 10.34 -7.01
C ALA A 196 -17.62 9.29 -7.19
N GLY A 197 -17.27 8.96 -8.44
CA GLY A 197 -16.22 7.99 -8.78
C GLY A 197 -14.80 8.55 -8.68
N LEU A 198 -13.79 7.67 -8.80
CA LEU A 198 -12.37 7.99 -8.57
C LEU A 198 -11.86 9.24 -9.32
N ILE A 199 -12.25 9.38 -10.59
CA ILE A 199 -11.82 10.50 -11.46
C ILE A 199 -12.34 11.83 -10.92
N LYS A 200 -13.57 11.90 -10.43
CA LYS A 200 -14.12 13.14 -9.90
C LYS A 200 -13.35 13.60 -8.66
N HIS A 201 -13.05 12.68 -7.75
CA HIS A 201 -12.29 13.01 -6.54
C HIS A 201 -10.84 13.43 -6.85
N LEU A 202 -10.24 12.86 -7.91
CA LEU A 202 -8.97 13.34 -8.46
C LEU A 202 -9.09 14.80 -8.93
N GLU A 203 -10.08 15.12 -9.77
CA GLU A 203 -10.30 16.47 -10.28
C GLU A 203 -10.61 17.49 -9.16
N ASP A 204 -11.41 17.10 -8.18
CA ASP A 204 -11.72 17.94 -7.02
C ASP A 204 -10.45 18.23 -6.19
N ALA A 205 -9.58 17.24 -5.99
CA ALA A 205 -8.32 17.42 -5.27
C ALA A 205 -7.36 18.37 -6.02
N TYR A 206 -7.20 18.18 -7.34
CA TYR A 206 -6.38 19.07 -8.16
C TYR A 206 -6.95 20.49 -8.19
N THR A 207 -8.27 20.64 -8.32
CA THR A 207 -8.95 21.94 -8.25
C THR A 207 -8.69 22.65 -6.92
N LEU A 208 -8.68 21.91 -5.81
CA LEU A 208 -8.35 22.46 -4.48
C LEU A 208 -6.89 22.94 -4.44
N ARG A 209 -5.96 22.14 -4.96
CA ARG A 209 -4.53 22.43 -4.94
C ARG A 209 -4.12 23.58 -5.85
N GLU A 210 -4.78 23.70 -7.01
CA GLU A 210 -4.62 24.78 -7.99
C GLU A 210 -5.15 26.13 -7.47
N ASN A 211 -5.98 26.14 -6.42
CA ASN A 211 -6.47 27.34 -5.76
C ASN A 211 -5.58 27.68 -4.54
N PRO A 212 -4.61 28.62 -4.66
CA PRO A 212 -3.59 28.81 -3.61
C PRO A 212 -4.20 29.29 -2.28
N GLN A 213 -5.25 30.11 -2.34
CA GLN A 213 -5.93 30.59 -1.14
C GLN A 213 -6.64 29.45 -0.39
N SER A 214 -7.36 28.59 -1.12
CA SER A 214 -8.08 27.47 -0.51
C SER A 214 -7.11 26.44 0.05
N TRP A 215 -6.02 26.18 -0.67
CA TRP A 215 -4.95 25.30 -0.20
C TRP A 215 -4.25 25.85 1.05
N GLN A 216 -3.86 27.13 1.08
CA GLN A 216 -3.26 27.75 2.27
C GLN A 216 -4.21 27.73 3.47
N ASN A 217 -5.51 27.97 3.25
CA ASN A 217 -6.52 27.87 4.31
C ASN A 217 -6.62 26.44 4.86
N LEU A 218 -6.58 25.42 3.99
CA LEU A 218 -6.54 24.02 4.41
C LEU A 218 -5.31 23.74 5.28
N LEU A 219 -4.11 24.12 4.83
CA LEU A 219 -2.86 23.88 5.57
C LEU A 219 -2.86 24.54 6.94
N LYS A 220 -3.34 25.80 7.02
CA LYS A 220 -3.48 26.52 8.29
C LYS A 220 -4.43 25.79 9.24
N GLY A 221 -5.62 25.44 8.77
CA GLY A 221 -6.60 24.72 9.61
C GLY A 221 -6.13 23.32 9.98
N LEU A 222 -5.40 22.62 9.09
CA LEU A 222 -4.80 21.31 9.35
C LEU A 222 -3.81 21.41 10.52
N HIS A 223 -2.92 22.39 10.50
CA HIS A 223 -1.96 22.63 11.58
C HIS A 223 -2.67 22.89 12.92
N CYS A 224 -3.65 23.79 12.96
CA CYS A 224 -4.41 24.08 14.17
C CYS A 224 -5.19 22.85 14.69
N HIS A 225 -5.82 22.09 13.80
CA HIS A 225 -6.58 20.89 14.15
C HIS A 225 -5.66 19.81 14.72
N LEU A 226 -4.52 19.56 14.08
CA LEU A 226 -3.53 18.59 14.54
C LEU A 226 -2.99 18.93 15.94
N ALA A 227 -2.73 20.22 16.22
CA ALA A 227 -2.30 20.67 17.54
C ALA A 227 -3.36 20.37 18.62
N GLN A 228 -4.64 20.61 18.33
CA GLN A 228 -5.73 20.30 19.27
C GLN A 228 -5.91 18.79 19.50
N LEU A 229 -5.83 17.97 18.45
CA LEU A 229 -5.89 16.51 18.60
C LEU A 229 -4.73 15.96 19.45
N LYS A 230 -3.52 16.52 19.30
CA LYS A 230 -2.38 16.20 20.16
C LYS A 230 -2.66 16.56 21.63
N LEU A 231 -3.18 17.76 21.90
CA LEU A 231 -3.51 18.20 23.26
C LEU A 231 -4.61 17.35 23.92
N LEU A 232 -5.57 16.89 23.11
CA LEU A 232 -6.62 15.98 23.57
C LEU A 232 -6.14 14.54 23.70
N ASP A 233 -4.89 14.22 23.34
CA ASP A 233 -4.34 12.86 23.33
C ASP A 233 -5.23 11.90 22.51
N LEU A 234 -5.61 12.37 21.31
CA LEU A 234 -6.37 11.64 20.30
C LEU A 234 -5.46 11.11 19.16
N LEU A 235 -4.14 11.22 19.35
CA LEU A 235 -3.10 10.79 18.43
C LEU A 235 -1.98 10.11 19.24
N LYS A 236 -1.81 8.81 19.07
CA LYS A 236 -0.83 7.99 19.76
C LYS A 236 0.41 7.81 18.89
N PHE A 237 1.49 8.49 19.27
CA PHE A 237 2.78 8.37 18.59
C PHE A 237 3.93 8.65 19.56
N ASN A 238 5.09 8.07 19.27
CA ASN A 238 6.35 8.37 19.94
C ASN A 238 6.79 9.77 19.52
N SER A 239 6.61 10.74 20.42
CA SER A 239 7.15 12.07 20.25
C SER A 239 8.54 12.16 20.88
N SER A 240 9.49 12.72 20.14
CA SER A 240 10.78 13.14 20.71
C SER A 240 10.60 14.48 21.40
N SER A 241 11.23 14.70 22.56
CA SER A 241 11.30 16.01 23.20
C SER A 241 11.96 17.08 22.30
N ALA A 242 12.70 16.66 21.27
CA ALA A 242 13.29 17.53 20.25
C ALA A 242 12.26 18.14 19.27
N VAL A 243 11.05 17.56 19.17
CA VAL A 243 9.97 17.99 18.27
C VAL A 243 8.73 18.40 19.11
N PRO A 244 8.77 19.59 19.74
CA PRO A 244 7.67 20.06 20.59
C PRO A 244 6.39 20.33 19.80
N GLU A 245 6.53 20.75 18.54
CA GLU A 245 5.43 21.15 17.66
C GLU A 245 5.35 20.25 16.42
N LEU A 246 4.12 19.95 16.03
CA LEU A 246 3.81 19.18 14.82
C LEU A 246 3.66 20.14 13.63
N LEU A 247 4.76 20.34 12.91
CA LEU A 247 4.84 21.27 11.79
C LEU A 247 4.82 20.55 10.44
N LEU A 248 4.12 21.14 9.48
CA LEU A 248 4.11 20.69 8.09
C LEU A 248 5.44 21.02 7.42
N HIS A 249 5.87 20.14 6.51
CA HIS A 249 7.02 20.40 5.66
C HIS A 249 6.66 21.48 4.63
N PRO A 250 7.42 22.59 4.55
CA PRO A 250 6.99 23.81 3.85
C PRO A 250 6.87 23.62 2.33
N THR A 251 7.63 22.70 1.76
CA THR A 251 7.71 22.46 0.31
C THR A 251 7.40 21.01 -0.07
N ALA A 252 6.85 20.21 0.85
CA ALA A 252 6.55 18.82 0.53
C ALA A 252 5.40 18.75 -0.48
N THR A 253 5.55 17.88 -1.47
CA THR A 253 4.45 17.48 -2.33
C THR A 253 3.42 16.72 -1.48
N PRO A 254 2.16 17.18 -1.39
CA PRO A 254 1.12 16.49 -0.63
C PRO A 254 0.76 15.14 -1.28
N GLU A 255 0.21 14.22 -0.50
CA GLU A 255 -0.25 12.92 -1.02
C GLU A 255 -1.76 12.93 -1.25
N LEU A 256 -2.19 12.26 -2.33
CA LEU A 256 -3.60 11.93 -2.58
C LEU A 256 -3.72 10.41 -2.63
N ILE A 257 -4.38 9.82 -1.64
CA ILE A 257 -4.47 8.37 -1.46
C ILE A 257 -5.88 7.89 -1.80
N PHE A 258 -5.98 6.92 -2.69
CA PHE A 258 -7.21 6.15 -2.92
C PHE A 258 -7.13 4.84 -2.14
N LEU A 259 -8.01 4.69 -1.15
CA LEU A 259 -8.12 3.50 -0.33
C LEU A 259 -9.29 2.65 -0.80
N LEU A 260 -9.00 1.43 -1.25
CA LEU A 260 -10.02 0.49 -1.73
C LEU A 260 -10.30 -0.56 -0.64
N ALA A 261 -11.36 -0.33 0.15
CA ALA A 261 -11.78 -1.25 1.20
C ALA A 261 -12.68 -2.35 0.61
N ASP A 262 -12.40 -3.62 0.94
CA ASP A 262 -13.16 -4.79 0.49
C ASP A 262 -13.41 -4.85 -1.04
N TYR A 263 -12.48 -4.31 -1.83
CA TYR A 263 -12.57 -4.43 -3.29
C TYR A 263 -12.49 -5.90 -3.70
N ASN A 264 -13.41 -6.34 -4.58
CA ASN A 264 -13.35 -7.71 -5.10
C ASN A 264 -12.28 -7.77 -6.20
N PRO A 265 -11.15 -8.46 -6.01
CA PRO A 265 -10.08 -8.51 -7.01
C PRO A 265 -10.50 -9.24 -8.30
N ARG A 266 -11.63 -9.95 -8.31
CA ARG A 266 -12.22 -10.57 -9.51
C ARG A 266 -13.00 -9.59 -10.38
N SER A 267 -13.31 -8.40 -9.87
CA SER A 267 -14.03 -7.38 -10.62
C SER A 267 -13.12 -6.75 -11.67
N ASP A 268 -13.64 -6.58 -12.88
CA ASP A 268 -12.98 -5.88 -13.99
C ASP A 268 -13.24 -4.36 -13.98
N LYS A 269 -14.20 -3.89 -13.16
CA LYS A 269 -14.57 -2.47 -13.07
C LYS A 269 -13.38 -1.53 -12.85
N LEU A 270 -12.48 -1.85 -11.92
CA LEU A 270 -11.30 -1.00 -11.67
C LEU A 270 -10.39 -0.95 -12.90
N LEU A 271 -10.21 -2.08 -13.61
CA LEU A 271 -9.43 -2.12 -14.85
C LEU A 271 -10.04 -1.26 -15.96
N GLY A 272 -11.38 -1.16 -16.01
CA GLY A 272 -12.07 -0.27 -16.94
C GLY A 272 -11.91 1.22 -16.61
N ILE A 273 -11.69 1.57 -15.34
CA ILE A 273 -11.58 2.96 -14.86
C ILE A 273 -10.13 3.45 -14.91
N LEU A 274 -9.15 2.60 -14.61
CA LEU A 274 -7.73 2.98 -14.50
C LEU A 274 -7.16 3.68 -15.74
N PRO A 275 -7.45 3.27 -17.00
CA PRO A 275 -6.96 3.99 -18.19
C PRO A 275 -7.46 5.43 -18.27
N LYS A 276 -8.72 5.67 -17.87
CA LYS A 276 -9.31 7.02 -17.85
C LYS A 276 -8.74 7.85 -16.71
N PHE A 277 -8.51 7.21 -15.56
CA PHE A 277 -7.86 7.84 -14.41
C PHE A 277 -6.43 8.26 -14.73
N ASP A 278 -5.63 7.39 -15.36
CA ASP A 278 -4.26 7.68 -15.80
C ASP A 278 -4.22 8.82 -16.83
N ALA A 279 -5.15 8.83 -17.79
CA ALA A 279 -5.27 9.93 -18.75
C ALA A 279 -5.61 11.28 -18.07
N ALA A 280 -6.52 11.28 -17.08
CA ALA A 280 -6.86 12.47 -16.31
C ALA A 280 -5.67 12.94 -15.45
N LEU A 281 -4.95 12.02 -14.82
CA LEU A 281 -3.74 12.35 -14.05
C LEU A 281 -2.66 12.97 -14.95
N LYS A 282 -2.36 12.37 -16.11
CA LYS A 282 -1.35 12.87 -17.05
C LYS A 282 -1.68 14.23 -17.64
N SER A 283 -2.95 14.58 -17.77
CA SER A 283 -3.36 15.90 -18.27
C SER A 283 -3.09 17.02 -17.26
N ARG A 284 -3.15 16.69 -15.96
CA ARG A 284 -2.93 17.61 -14.85
C ARG A 284 -1.48 17.62 -14.35
N ASP A 285 -0.79 16.49 -14.43
CA ASP A 285 0.58 16.28 -13.96
C ASP A 285 1.41 15.51 -15.01
N PRO A 286 1.87 16.20 -16.08
CA PRO A 286 2.68 15.58 -17.13
C PRO A 286 4.02 15.06 -16.58
N GLN A 287 4.52 13.92 -17.08
CA GLN A 287 5.75 13.29 -16.57
C GLN A 287 7.01 14.20 -16.60
N ASP A 288 7.03 15.21 -17.47
CA ASP A 288 8.14 16.17 -17.61
C ASP A 288 7.96 17.45 -16.76
N SER A 289 6.90 17.53 -15.97
CA SER A 289 6.67 18.63 -15.01
C SER A 289 7.72 18.61 -13.90
N GLN A 290 8.39 19.74 -13.66
CA GLN A 290 9.28 19.89 -12.50
C GLN A 290 8.52 20.02 -11.16
N GLU A 291 7.20 20.29 -11.19
CA GLU A 291 6.39 20.52 -10.00
C GLU A 291 5.15 19.63 -10.01
N LYS A 292 5.23 18.47 -9.34
CA LYS A 292 4.06 17.63 -9.09
C LYS A 292 3.14 18.26 -8.07
N LEU A 293 1.84 18.35 -8.38
CA LEU A 293 0.85 18.95 -7.48
C LEU A 293 0.48 17.99 -6.34
N PHE A 294 0.43 16.70 -6.63
CA PHE A 294 0.23 15.61 -5.66
C PHE A 294 1.13 14.42 -5.98
N ASP A 295 1.48 13.67 -4.95
CA ASP A 295 1.93 12.30 -5.07
C ASP A 295 0.71 11.38 -4.93
N VAL A 296 0.17 10.94 -6.07
CA VAL A 296 -1.06 10.14 -6.14
C VAL A 296 -0.74 8.67 -5.91
N ARG A 297 -1.40 8.06 -4.92
CA ARG A 297 -1.13 6.69 -4.45
C ARG A 297 -2.42 5.88 -4.34
N PHE A 298 -2.32 4.58 -4.56
CA PHE A 298 -3.36 3.64 -4.16
C PHE A 298 -2.87 2.89 -2.92
N PHE A 299 -3.69 2.92 -1.86
CA PHE A 299 -3.46 2.06 -0.71
C PHE A 299 -4.03 0.68 -1.02
N GLN A 300 -3.17 -0.32 -0.89
CA GLN A 300 -3.56 -1.72 -0.84
C GLN A 300 -3.16 -2.28 0.52
N ALA A 301 -4.13 -2.86 1.22
CA ALA A 301 -3.86 -3.63 2.42
C ALA A 301 -2.88 -4.77 2.08
N SER A 302 -1.71 -4.78 2.72
CA SER A 302 -0.81 -5.93 2.71
C SER A 302 -1.42 -7.02 3.60
N PHE A 303 -1.32 -8.29 3.18
CA PHE A 303 -1.74 -9.50 3.91
C PHE A 303 -2.76 -9.29 5.06
N ALA A 304 -4.05 -9.31 4.74
CA ALA A 304 -5.17 -9.32 5.70
C ALA A 304 -5.09 -8.32 6.89
N GLY A 305 -4.55 -7.11 6.70
CA GLY A 305 -4.51 -6.06 7.73
C GLY A 305 -4.61 -4.62 7.20
N TYR A 306 -5.09 -3.69 8.03
CA TYR A 306 -5.42 -2.29 7.69
C TYR A 306 -4.32 -1.26 8.04
N GLY A 307 -3.12 -1.69 8.42
CA GLY A 307 -1.99 -0.79 8.75
C GLY A 307 -1.37 -0.16 7.51
N MET A 308 -1.28 1.17 7.45
CA MET A 308 -0.67 1.91 6.34
C MET A 308 0.81 2.17 6.63
N HIS A 309 1.68 1.38 5.99
CA HIS A 309 3.12 1.62 5.95
C HIS A 309 3.50 2.15 4.57
N HIS A 310 4.44 3.11 4.50
CA HIS A 310 4.85 3.73 3.24
C HIS A 310 5.29 2.70 2.19
N VAL A 311 5.95 1.62 2.62
CA VAL A 311 6.38 0.49 1.78
C VAL A 311 5.23 -0.31 1.16
N SER A 312 4.00 -0.15 1.66
CA SER A 312 2.80 -0.79 1.12
C SER A 312 2.05 0.08 0.10
N MET A 313 2.50 1.31 -0.17
CA MET A 313 1.88 2.22 -1.14
C MET A 313 2.48 2.05 -2.53
N LEU A 314 1.65 1.69 -3.51
CA LEU A 314 2.10 1.44 -4.88
C LEU A 314 1.85 2.65 -5.79
N ASN A 315 2.85 3.00 -6.61
CA ASN A 315 2.68 3.96 -7.69
C ASN A 315 1.81 3.35 -8.83
N PRO A 316 1.25 4.17 -9.75
CA PRO A 316 0.33 3.68 -10.78
C PRO A 316 0.86 2.51 -11.63
N THR A 317 2.16 2.46 -11.93
CA THR A 317 2.79 1.38 -12.70
C THR A 317 2.90 0.07 -11.91
N ALA A 318 3.30 0.15 -10.64
CA ALA A 318 3.39 -1.00 -9.74
C ALA A 318 2.00 -1.54 -9.37
N PHE A 319 1.02 -0.65 -9.19
CA PHE A 319 -0.37 -1.03 -8.97
C PHE A 319 -0.98 -1.66 -10.23
N ALA A 320 -0.71 -1.12 -11.43
CA ALA A 320 -1.16 -1.72 -12.69
C ALA A 320 -0.60 -3.14 -12.86
N THR A 321 0.67 -3.38 -12.50
CA THR A 321 1.30 -4.71 -12.53
C THR A 321 0.63 -5.68 -11.56
N LEU A 322 0.32 -5.24 -10.34
CA LEU A 322 -0.37 -6.06 -9.34
C LEU A 322 -1.83 -6.34 -9.72
N ALA A 323 -2.54 -5.34 -10.23
CA ALA A 323 -3.90 -5.49 -10.75
C ALA A 323 -3.95 -6.45 -11.95
N GLN A 324 -2.94 -6.42 -12.82
CA GLN A 324 -2.82 -7.32 -13.97
C GLN A 324 -2.51 -8.76 -13.54
N LYS A 325 -1.68 -8.95 -12.50
CA LYS A 325 -1.48 -10.26 -11.86
C LYS A 325 -2.77 -10.80 -11.24
N LEU A 326 -3.53 -9.96 -10.52
CA LEU A 326 -4.81 -10.32 -9.88
C LEU A 326 -5.92 -10.61 -10.90
N TYR A 327 -5.89 -9.93 -12.05
CA TYR A 327 -6.79 -10.17 -13.17
C TYR A 327 -6.48 -11.51 -13.87
N GLN A 328 -5.20 -11.78 -14.12
CA GLN A 328 -4.73 -13.03 -14.73
C GLN A 328 -4.96 -14.25 -13.82
N THR A 329 -4.97 -14.09 -12.49
CA THR A 329 -5.32 -15.16 -11.53
C THR A 329 -6.81 -15.42 -11.40
N ASN A 330 -7.68 -14.47 -11.78
CA ASN A 330 -9.14 -14.59 -11.65
C ASN A 330 -9.87 -14.90 -12.98
N GLY A 331 -9.18 -14.76 -14.12
CA GLY A 331 -9.70 -15.06 -15.46
C GLY A 331 -9.85 -16.55 -15.80
N THR A 332 -9.41 -17.49 -14.95
CA THR A 332 -9.47 -18.94 -15.19
C THR A 332 -10.59 -19.66 -14.43
N THR A 333 -11.33 -18.99 -13.54
CA THR A 333 -12.32 -19.63 -12.65
C THR A 333 -13.77 -19.67 -13.17
N LYS A 334 -13.97 -19.89 -14.48
CA LYS A 334 -15.30 -20.30 -15.00
C LYS A 334 -15.34 -21.66 -15.72
N GLU A 335 -14.24 -22.42 -15.76
CA GLU A 335 -14.27 -23.79 -16.30
C GLU A 335 -13.74 -24.89 -15.39
N TYR A 336 -13.19 -24.60 -14.21
CA TYR A 336 -12.61 -25.65 -13.36
C TYR A 336 -13.15 -25.62 -11.93
N GLU A 337 -14.35 -26.16 -11.75
CA GLU A 337 -14.57 -27.07 -10.63
C GLU A 337 -13.64 -28.29 -10.80
N LYS A 338 -12.37 -28.16 -10.41
CA LYS A 338 -11.44 -29.22 -10.01
C LYS A 338 -10.08 -28.58 -9.67
N ARG A 339 -9.66 -28.70 -8.40
CA ARG A 339 -8.29 -28.36 -7.96
C ARG A 339 -7.27 -29.35 -8.54
N ASP A 340 -6.03 -28.90 -8.82
CA ASP A 340 -4.83 -29.23 -8.03
C ASP A 340 -3.49 -28.84 -8.74
N LEU A 341 -2.56 -28.29 -7.93
CA LEU A 341 -1.08 -28.32 -8.00
C LEU A 341 -0.36 -27.75 -9.25
N MET A 342 0.78 -27.08 -9.04
CA MET A 342 1.70 -26.73 -10.13
C MET A 342 2.06 -27.98 -10.93
N PRO A 343 2.09 -27.92 -12.28
CA PRO A 343 2.48 -29.08 -13.06
C PRO A 343 3.94 -29.43 -12.76
N ASP A 344 4.18 -30.68 -12.38
CA ASP A 344 5.51 -31.30 -12.26
C ASP A 344 6.11 -31.53 -13.66
N GLN A 345 6.03 -30.55 -14.56
CA GLN A 345 6.41 -30.70 -15.97
C GLN A 345 7.44 -29.65 -16.36
N ILE A 346 8.58 -30.11 -16.88
CA ILE A 346 9.73 -29.32 -17.32
C ILE A 346 9.84 -29.47 -18.83
N THR A 347 9.88 -28.37 -19.56
CA THR A 347 10.00 -28.36 -21.03
C THR A 347 11.45 -28.49 -21.48
N PHE A 348 11.68 -28.71 -22.78
CA PHE A 348 13.03 -28.67 -23.36
C PHE A 348 13.70 -27.29 -23.20
N ASP A 349 12.93 -26.21 -23.26
CA ASP A 349 13.42 -24.84 -23.06
C ASP A 349 13.86 -24.62 -21.60
N ASP A 350 13.07 -25.11 -20.64
CA ASP A 350 13.46 -25.09 -19.22
C ASP A 350 14.75 -25.89 -18.99
N CYS A 351 14.90 -27.03 -19.66
CA CYS A 351 16.10 -27.85 -19.60
C CYS A 351 17.34 -27.11 -20.13
N CYS A 352 17.24 -26.46 -21.30
CA CYS A 352 18.32 -25.67 -21.89
C CYS A 352 18.78 -24.53 -20.96
N ARG A 353 17.84 -23.86 -20.30
CA ARG A 353 18.13 -22.81 -19.31
C ARG A 353 18.88 -23.38 -18.09
N ILE A 354 18.35 -24.46 -17.49
CA ILE A 354 18.96 -25.10 -16.31
C ILE A 354 20.41 -25.51 -16.60
N ILE A 355 20.64 -26.09 -17.78
CA ILE A 355 21.97 -26.54 -18.23
C ILE A 355 22.99 -25.39 -18.25
N LEU A 356 22.60 -24.23 -18.80
CA LEU A 356 23.48 -23.06 -18.93
C LEU A 356 23.70 -22.37 -17.58
N GLU A 357 22.65 -22.17 -16.79
CA GLU A 357 22.71 -21.49 -15.48
C GLU A 357 23.52 -22.29 -14.43
N GLN A 358 23.28 -23.60 -14.33
CA GLN A 358 24.00 -24.46 -13.38
C GLN A 358 25.40 -24.87 -13.89
N GLY A 359 25.64 -24.82 -15.21
CA GLY A 359 26.96 -25.02 -15.78
C GLY A 359 27.92 -23.86 -15.48
N ALA A 360 27.40 -22.63 -15.42
CA ALA A 360 28.16 -21.42 -15.12
C ALA A 360 28.72 -21.40 -13.69
N THR A 361 27.87 -21.71 -12.70
CA THR A 361 28.23 -21.72 -11.27
C THR A 361 29.28 -22.77 -10.89
N ARG A 362 29.40 -23.86 -11.65
CA ARG A 362 30.34 -24.96 -11.35
C ARG A 362 31.63 -24.91 -12.18
N HIS A 363 31.68 -24.14 -13.26
CA HIS A 363 32.90 -24.01 -14.09
C HIS A 363 34.03 -23.24 -13.37
N GLU A 364 33.69 -22.42 -12.38
CA GLU A 364 34.65 -21.68 -11.54
C GLU A 364 35.35 -22.57 -10.49
N ARG A 365 34.84 -23.78 -10.24
CA ARG A 365 35.43 -24.76 -9.32
C ARG A 365 36.04 -25.92 -10.11
N VAL A 366 37.37 -25.96 -10.23
CA VAL A 366 38.06 -27.09 -10.88
C VAL A 366 38.22 -28.22 -9.86
N GLY A 367 37.22 -29.10 -9.78
CA GLY A 367 37.22 -30.26 -8.88
C GLY A 367 36.34 -31.42 -9.38
N PRO A 368 36.37 -32.58 -8.70
CA PRO A 368 35.62 -33.80 -9.08
C PRO A 368 34.12 -33.58 -9.26
N GLU A 369 33.55 -32.58 -8.60
CA GLU A 369 32.13 -32.21 -8.66
C GLU A 369 31.70 -31.68 -10.04
N THR A 370 32.61 -31.02 -10.77
CA THR A 370 32.34 -30.46 -12.10
C THR A 370 32.33 -31.57 -13.17
N SER A 371 33.17 -32.59 -13.00
CA SER A 371 33.17 -33.79 -13.86
C SER A 371 31.91 -34.65 -13.66
N ASN A 372 31.43 -34.80 -12.41
CA ASN A 372 30.19 -35.51 -12.13
C ASN A 372 28.98 -34.77 -12.72
N TYR A 373 28.90 -33.45 -12.54
CA TYR A 373 27.82 -32.64 -13.09
C TYR A 373 27.72 -32.73 -14.63
N ARG A 374 28.86 -32.67 -15.35
CA ARG A 374 28.86 -32.85 -16.82
C ARG A 374 28.33 -34.22 -17.24
N ARG A 375 28.71 -35.28 -16.53
CA ARG A 375 28.20 -36.63 -16.79
C ARG A 375 26.69 -36.74 -16.52
N ASP A 376 26.20 -36.14 -15.45
CA ASP A 376 24.79 -36.21 -15.06
C ASP A 376 23.90 -35.36 -16.01
N LEU A 377 24.45 -34.27 -16.55
CA LEU A 377 23.82 -33.43 -17.57
C LEU A 377 23.73 -34.12 -18.95
N LEU A 378 24.81 -34.80 -19.36
CA LEU A 378 24.82 -35.62 -20.58
C LEU A 378 23.87 -36.82 -20.46
N ALA A 379 23.81 -37.44 -19.27
CA ALA A 379 22.84 -38.47 -18.99
C ALA A 379 21.40 -37.93 -19.11
N LEU A 380 21.10 -36.75 -18.57
CA LEU A 380 19.78 -36.11 -18.67
C LEU A 380 19.33 -35.91 -20.13
N LEU A 381 20.20 -35.34 -20.96
CA LEU A 381 19.91 -35.10 -22.38
C LEU A 381 19.67 -36.44 -23.12
N ASN A 382 20.47 -37.46 -22.82
CA ASN A 382 20.36 -38.77 -23.46
C ASN A 382 19.10 -39.53 -23.02
N THR A 383 18.81 -39.61 -21.71
CA THR A 383 17.68 -40.43 -21.21
C THR A 383 16.32 -39.78 -21.38
N GLU A 384 16.17 -38.47 -21.15
CA GLU A 384 14.85 -37.82 -21.14
C GLU A 384 14.50 -37.18 -22.49
N PHE A 385 15.52 -36.75 -23.23
CA PHE A 385 15.34 -36.04 -24.50
C PHE A 385 15.83 -36.84 -25.73
N GLU A 386 16.33 -38.07 -25.54
CA GLU A 386 16.87 -38.95 -26.59
C GLU A 386 17.95 -38.27 -27.45
N ILE A 387 18.75 -37.42 -26.81
CA ILE A 387 19.90 -36.78 -27.43
C ILE A 387 21.07 -37.74 -27.30
N ASP A 388 21.31 -38.52 -28.37
CA ASP A 388 22.45 -39.42 -28.44
C ASP A 388 23.76 -38.62 -28.51
N TRP A 389 24.38 -38.49 -27.33
CA TRP A 389 25.60 -37.75 -27.11
C TRP A 389 26.69 -38.72 -26.66
N SER A 390 27.58 -39.12 -27.57
CA SER A 390 28.74 -39.96 -27.26
C SER A 390 30.03 -39.12 -27.30
N ASP A 391 30.79 -39.13 -26.20
CA ASP A 391 32.14 -38.54 -26.15
C ASP A 391 33.20 -39.43 -26.83
N ASP A 392 32.82 -40.56 -27.42
CA ASP A 392 33.69 -41.58 -28.06
C ASP A 392 34.31 -41.14 -29.40
N HIS A 393 34.25 -39.87 -29.76
CA HIS A 393 34.98 -39.34 -30.89
C HIS A 393 36.24 -38.66 -30.40
N ASP A 394 37.39 -39.29 -30.68
CA ASP A 394 38.75 -38.78 -30.47
C ASP A 394 38.84 -37.29 -30.86
N PHE A 395 38.66 -36.40 -29.87
CA PHE A 395 38.40 -34.96 -30.02
C PHE A 395 39.67 -34.16 -30.36
N SER A 396 40.65 -34.78 -31.03
CA SER A 396 41.87 -34.06 -31.37
C SER A 396 41.68 -33.06 -32.52
N GLN A 397 40.59 -33.10 -33.30
CA GLN A 397 40.46 -32.22 -34.50
C GLN A 397 39.05 -31.73 -34.94
N ASN A 398 37.98 -31.76 -34.14
CA ASN A 398 36.66 -31.30 -34.62
C ASN A 398 36.10 -30.05 -33.90
N GLU A 399 36.16 -28.91 -34.61
CA GLU A 399 35.44 -27.65 -34.34
C GLU A 399 33.93 -27.78 -34.64
N GLY A 400 33.25 -28.71 -33.97
CA GLY A 400 31.82 -29.01 -34.19
C GLY A 400 30.90 -28.56 -33.06
N LEU A 401 29.58 -28.69 -33.27
CA LEU A 401 28.55 -28.39 -32.26
C LEU A 401 28.79 -29.02 -30.87
N PRO A 402 29.29 -30.27 -30.73
CA PRO A 402 29.62 -30.83 -29.42
C PRO A 402 30.71 -30.06 -28.67
N ALA A 403 31.73 -29.56 -29.38
CA ALA A 403 32.80 -28.75 -28.79
C ALA A 403 32.28 -27.35 -28.40
N ILE A 404 31.40 -26.76 -29.22
CA ILE A 404 30.74 -25.48 -28.92
C ILE A 404 29.83 -25.63 -27.69
N ALA A 405 28.97 -26.64 -27.68
CA ALA A 405 28.03 -26.87 -26.60
C ALA A 405 28.71 -27.27 -25.27
N ALA A 406 29.85 -27.97 -25.31
CA ALA A 406 30.64 -28.28 -24.11
C ALA A 406 31.37 -27.04 -23.53
N THR A 407 31.63 -26.02 -24.35
CA THR A 407 32.32 -24.78 -23.94
C THR A 407 31.37 -23.63 -23.61
N MET A 408 30.16 -23.63 -24.18
CA MET A 408 29.13 -22.60 -23.96
C MET A 408 28.83 -22.33 -22.49
N PRO A 409 28.62 -23.32 -21.60
CA PRO A 409 28.36 -23.04 -20.18
C PRO A 409 29.52 -22.35 -19.46
N GLY A 410 30.77 -22.56 -19.88
CA GLY A 410 31.95 -21.89 -19.31
C GLY A 410 32.18 -20.49 -19.86
N ILE A 411 31.59 -20.19 -21.02
CA ILE A 411 31.64 -18.88 -21.69
C ILE A 411 30.46 -18.00 -21.23
N TYR A 412 29.30 -18.62 -20.97
CA TYR A 412 28.05 -18.00 -20.52
C TYR A 412 28.23 -16.95 -19.39
N PRO A 413 28.94 -17.22 -18.28
CA PRO A 413 29.13 -16.23 -17.21
C PRO A 413 30.12 -15.10 -17.54
N ARG A 414 31.02 -15.29 -18.52
CA ARG A 414 32.11 -14.33 -18.81
C ARG A 414 31.63 -13.05 -19.52
N PHE A 415 30.38 -13.04 -19.99
CA PHE A 415 29.79 -11.89 -20.68
C PHE A 415 28.98 -10.96 -19.78
N VAL A 416 28.77 -11.32 -18.51
CA VAL A 416 27.87 -10.61 -17.60
C VAL A 416 28.57 -9.48 -16.81
N SER A 417 29.91 -9.46 -16.77
CA SER A 417 30.66 -8.41 -16.05
C SER A 417 31.92 -7.92 -16.78
N PRO A 418 32.11 -6.60 -16.97
CA PRO A 418 33.34 -6.02 -17.49
C PRO A 418 34.54 -6.17 -16.53
N PHE A 419 34.33 -6.68 -15.31
CA PHE A 419 35.35 -6.86 -14.27
C PHE A 419 35.73 -8.31 -14.00
N SER A 420 35.36 -9.26 -14.89
CA SER A 420 35.75 -10.67 -14.76
C SER A 420 37.26 -10.94 -14.92
N GLY A 421 38.08 -9.90 -15.09
CA GLY A 421 39.53 -9.95 -15.01
C GLY A 421 40.03 -9.41 -13.66
N TRP A 422 41.00 -10.10 -13.06
CA TRP A 422 41.70 -9.69 -11.85
C TRP A 422 42.53 -8.42 -12.11
N MET A 423 41.89 -7.26 -12.08
CA MET A 423 42.59 -5.99 -11.84
C MET A 423 42.40 -5.65 -10.38
N GLU A 424 43.51 -5.60 -9.63
CA GLU A 424 43.53 -4.97 -8.31
C GLU A 424 43.17 -3.49 -8.49
N TYR A 425 41.91 -3.17 -8.24
CA TYR A 425 41.33 -1.85 -8.43
C TYR A 425 40.79 -1.33 -7.11
N THR A 426 41.26 -0.16 -6.68
CA THR A 426 40.76 0.54 -5.51
C THR A 426 39.76 1.61 -5.97
N PRO A 427 38.45 1.47 -5.68
CA PRO A 427 37.45 2.44 -6.11
C PRO A 427 37.71 3.83 -5.53
N VAL A 428 37.47 4.88 -6.31
CA VAL A 428 37.51 6.27 -5.82
C VAL A 428 36.11 6.81 -5.52
N LYS A 429 36.06 7.81 -4.63
CA LYS A 429 34.82 8.41 -4.15
C LYS A 429 33.97 8.95 -5.31
N GLY A 430 32.76 8.41 -5.48
CA GLY A 430 31.82 8.77 -6.55
C GLY A 430 31.65 7.71 -7.64
N GLU A 431 32.52 6.69 -7.69
CA GLU A 431 32.41 5.62 -8.69
C GLU A 431 31.29 4.62 -8.39
N GLU A 432 30.95 4.37 -7.14
CA GLU A 432 29.79 3.54 -6.76
C GLU A 432 28.47 4.14 -7.26
N GLU A 433 28.35 5.46 -7.27
CA GLU A 433 27.15 6.17 -7.74
C GLU A 433 27.02 6.09 -9.27
N ILE A 434 28.15 6.15 -9.97
CA ILE A 434 28.24 5.89 -11.42
C ILE A 434 27.92 4.41 -11.72
N TRP A 435 28.44 3.49 -10.90
CA TRP A 435 28.19 2.06 -11.02
C TRP A 435 26.70 1.73 -10.90
N HIS A 436 26.03 2.17 -9.83
CA HIS A 436 24.59 1.97 -9.65
C HIS A 436 23.75 2.59 -10.77
N LYS A 437 24.14 3.77 -11.27
CA LYS A 437 23.46 4.45 -12.38
C LYS A 437 23.46 3.63 -13.68
N HIS A 438 24.48 2.81 -13.90
CA HIS A 438 24.63 2.01 -15.12
C HIS A 438 24.31 0.52 -14.90
N MET A 439 24.29 0.04 -13.66
CA MET A 439 24.08 -1.36 -13.30
C MET A 439 22.77 -1.93 -13.85
N ASP A 440 21.64 -1.22 -13.75
CA ASP A 440 20.36 -1.73 -14.23
C ASP A 440 20.36 -1.93 -15.75
N LYS A 441 21.06 -1.04 -16.48
CA LYS A 441 21.22 -1.13 -17.93
C LYS A 441 22.15 -2.28 -18.30
N LEU A 442 23.24 -2.45 -17.56
CA LEU A 442 24.17 -3.57 -17.73
C LEU A 442 23.50 -4.91 -17.37
N SER A 443 22.66 -4.96 -16.33
CA SER A 443 21.92 -6.14 -15.89
C SER A 443 20.79 -6.50 -16.85
N ALA A 444 20.09 -5.52 -17.42
CA ALA A 444 19.10 -5.75 -18.46
C ALA A 444 19.77 -6.26 -19.74
N ALA A 445 20.86 -5.63 -20.17
CA ALA A 445 21.66 -6.11 -21.30
C ALA A 445 22.23 -7.51 -21.04
N GLY A 446 22.64 -7.81 -19.80
CA GLY A 446 23.07 -9.13 -19.36
C GLY A 446 21.96 -10.17 -19.50
N ARG A 447 20.75 -9.89 -19.00
CA ARG A 447 19.59 -10.78 -19.15
C ARG A 447 19.17 -10.99 -20.61
N ASP A 448 19.24 -9.95 -21.44
CA ASP A 448 18.92 -10.06 -22.87
C ASP A 448 19.97 -10.94 -23.57
N VAL A 449 21.25 -10.80 -23.21
CA VAL A 449 22.35 -11.64 -23.71
C VAL A 449 22.19 -13.09 -23.24
N GLU A 450 21.85 -13.32 -21.96
CA GLU A 450 21.55 -14.64 -21.40
C GLU A 450 20.40 -15.33 -22.15
N GLN A 451 19.29 -14.62 -22.38
CA GLN A 451 18.17 -15.14 -23.17
C GLN A 451 18.58 -15.46 -24.60
N CYS A 452 19.40 -14.63 -25.24
CA CYS A 452 19.93 -14.92 -26.58
C CYS A 452 20.81 -16.17 -26.58
N TRP A 453 21.61 -16.40 -25.53
CA TRP A 453 22.43 -17.61 -25.40
C TRP A 453 21.59 -18.86 -25.16
N VAL A 454 20.55 -18.78 -24.32
CA VAL A 454 19.59 -19.88 -24.12
C VAL A 454 18.88 -20.22 -25.43
N ALA A 455 18.43 -19.20 -26.17
CA ALA A 455 17.80 -19.40 -27.48
C ALA A 455 18.78 -19.99 -28.51
N LEU A 456 20.02 -19.49 -28.59
CA LEU A 456 21.06 -20.02 -29.47
C LEU A 456 21.37 -21.49 -29.13
N PHE A 457 21.56 -21.80 -27.85
CA PHE A 457 21.84 -23.16 -27.40
C PHE A 457 20.69 -24.11 -27.73
N ARG A 458 19.46 -23.71 -27.41
CA ARG A 458 18.24 -24.46 -27.76
C ARG A 458 18.17 -24.71 -29.27
N ASP A 459 18.31 -23.66 -30.07
CA ASP A 459 18.14 -23.75 -31.53
C ASP A 459 19.22 -24.63 -32.17
N LEU A 460 20.46 -24.57 -31.67
CA LEU A 460 21.54 -25.46 -32.09
C LEU A 460 21.25 -26.94 -31.73
N LEU A 461 20.72 -27.21 -30.53
CA LEU A 461 20.34 -28.57 -30.14
C LEU A 461 19.14 -29.08 -30.98
N LEU A 462 18.11 -28.26 -31.18
CA LEU A 462 16.94 -28.63 -31.98
C LEU A 462 17.27 -28.83 -33.46
N LEU A 463 18.28 -28.15 -33.99
CA LEU A 463 18.76 -28.39 -35.35
C LEU A 463 19.23 -29.85 -35.54
N ARG A 464 19.85 -30.42 -34.50
CA ARG A 464 20.41 -31.77 -34.53
C ARG A 464 19.44 -32.83 -34.00
N TRP A 465 18.57 -32.46 -33.05
CA TRP A 465 17.56 -33.32 -32.46
C TRP A 465 16.17 -32.64 -32.42
N PRO A 466 15.51 -32.47 -33.58
CA PRO A 466 14.23 -31.74 -33.65
C PRO A 466 13.12 -32.35 -32.79
N ALA A 467 13.16 -33.66 -32.58
CA ALA A 467 12.18 -34.40 -31.79
C ALA A 467 12.20 -34.01 -30.29
N ALA A 468 13.27 -33.37 -29.80
CA ALA A 468 13.37 -32.92 -28.41
C ALA A 468 12.38 -31.77 -28.09
N ALA A 469 11.96 -30.98 -29.08
CA ALA A 469 11.08 -29.82 -28.90
C ALA A 469 9.70 -30.17 -28.29
N HIS A 470 9.26 -31.41 -28.44
CA HIS A 470 7.95 -31.88 -27.97
C HIS A 470 8.04 -32.75 -26.70
N ARG A 471 9.23 -32.88 -26.14
CA ARG A 471 9.47 -33.70 -24.94
C ARG A 471 9.44 -32.85 -23.68
N THR A 472 9.06 -33.49 -22.59
CA THR A 472 9.01 -32.89 -21.27
C THR A 472 9.42 -33.89 -20.21
N THR A 473 10.01 -33.43 -19.12
CA THR A 473 10.37 -34.24 -17.94
C THR A 473 9.74 -33.65 -16.66
N CYS A 474 10.18 -34.04 -15.46
CA CYS A 474 9.64 -33.54 -14.18
C CYS A 474 10.72 -33.27 -13.12
N TRP A 475 10.45 -32.38 -12.16
CA TRP A 475 11.41 -32.04 -11.09
C TRP A 475 11.68 -33.24 -10.19
N THR A 476 10.70 -34.12 -10.02
CA THR A 476 10.86 -35.38 -9.28
C THR A 476 11.91 -36.29 -9.93
N ARG A 477 11.94 -36.37 -11.26
CA ARG A 477 12.95 -37.14 -12.02
C ARG A 477 14.32 -36.49 -11.99
N LEU A 478 14.39 -35.17 -12.16
CA LEU A 478 15.66 -34.44 -12.08
C LEU A 478 16.35 -34.61 -10.71
N ARG A 479 15.58 -34.55 -9.62
CA ARG A 479 16.10 -34.78 -8.27
C ARG A 479 16.64 -36.19 -8.07
N ALA A 480 16.03 -37.20 -8.70
CA ALA A 480 16.52 -38.58 -8.66
C ALA A 480 17.87 -38.75 -9.39
N LEU A 481 18.18 -37.86 -10.34
CA LEU A 481 19.46 -37.80 -11.05
C LEU A 481 20.50 -36.90 -10.35
N GLY A 482 20.22 -36.42 -9.14
CA GLY A 482 21.13 -35.58 -8.36
C GLY A 482 21.13 -34.10 -8.75
N LEU A 483 20.23 -33.67 -9.64
CA LEU A 483 20.03 -32.27 -9.99
C LEU A 483 19.04 -31.64 -9.01
N VAL A 484 19.56 -30.79 -8.12
CA VAL A 484 18.76 -30.04 -7.16
C VAL A 484 18.24 -28.75 -7.81
N GLU A 485 17.04 -28.35 -7.42
CA GLU A 485 16.46 -27.06 -7.77
C GLU A 485 17.44 -25.94 -7.36
N PRO A 486 17.67 -24.91 -8.19
CA PRO A 486 18.56 -23.81 -7.82
C PRO A 486 18.13 -23.25 -6.47
N GLN A 487 18.97 -23.36 -5.44
CA GLN A 487 18.77 -22.57 -4.25
C GLN A 487 18.93 -21.11 -4.66
N CYS A 488 17.88 -20.31 -4.46
CA CYS A 488 17.96 -18.88 -4.65
C CYS A 488 18.81 -18.34 -3.49
N ASP A 489 20.13 -18.39 -3.66
CA ASP A 489 21.08 -17.78 -2.72
C ASP A 489 20.87 -16.26 -2.76
N LEU A 490 20.01 -15.78 -1.86
CA LEU A 490 19.85 -14.36 -1.54
C LEU A 490 20.53 -13.98 -0.21
N ASP A 491 21.29 -14.90 0.38
CA ASP A 491 21.88 -14.73 1.72
C ASP A 491 23.38 -14.43 1.75
N ASP A 492 24.02 -14.09 0.62
CA ASP A 492 25.39 -13.58 0.64
C ASP A 492 25.58 -12.47 -0.41
N PHE A 493 25.24 -11.22 -0.07
CA PHE A 493 25.93 -9.99 -0.49
C PHE A 493 25.58 -8.80 0.42
#